data_AF-A0A6A6C810-F1
#
_entry.id   AF-A0A6A6C810-F1
#
_cell.length_a   1.000
_cell.length_b   1.000
_cell.length_c   1.000
_cell.angle_alpha   90.00
_cell.angle_beta   90.00
_cell.angle_gamma   90.00
#
_symmetry.space_group_name_H-M   'P 1'
#
loop_
_entity.id
_entity.type
_entity.pdbx_description
1 polymer ?
#
loop_
_entity_poly.entity_id
_entity_poly.type
_entity_poly.pdbx_seq_one_letter_code
_entity_poly.pdbx_strand_id
1 'polypeptide(L)'
;MGTSNGDLVQAICERIPGNGGSICQDIKAEDEWCGYTYTLKASGDQPAGSESRFKAGDHFLMKYVYNDDTAQYDQYAYLNGDQVSQLSTDSGHAGGFGSAVECAATDCGTVPAHEWIDTVLTMDIADPNYGDTFGYNNADVTDFYTPDGGKTWKLNSAKIHEFTFT
;
A
#
# COMPACT_ATOMS: atom_id res chain seq x y z
N MET A 1 -0.40 6.17 -1.63
CA MET A 1 -0.86 7.53 -1.24
C MET A 1 -0.25 8.55 -2.18
N GLY A 2 -1.08 9.35 -2.85
CA GLY A 2 -0.59 10.47 -3.66
C GLY A 2 -0.22 11.67 -2.78
N THR A 3 0.84 12.38 -3.15
CA THR A 3 1.38 13.48 -2.33
C THR A 3 1.40 14.82 -3.07
N SER A 4 1.61 15.91 -2.32
CA SER A 4 1.69 17.27 -2.86
C SER A 4 2.85 17.49 -3.84
N ASN A 5 3.89 16.65 -3.79
CA ASN A 5 5.00 16.69 -4.73
C ASN A 5 4.72 15.89 -6.01
N GLY A 6 3.55 15.25 -6.12
CA GLY A 6 3.19 14.38 -7.23
C GLY A 6 3.77 12.97 -7.13
N ASP A 7 4.37 12.62 -5.99
CA ASP A 7 4.88 11.28 -5.74
C ASP A 7 3.74 10.33 -5.32
N LEU A 8 3.99 9.03 -5.46
CA LEU A 8 3.16 7.98 -4.88
C LEU A 8 3.98 7.22 -3.83
N VAL A 9 3.71 7.48 -2.56
CA VAL A 9 4.23 6.69 -1.42
C VAL A 9 3.38 5.43 -1.31
N GLN A 10 3.95 4.27 -1.62
CA GLN A 10 3.21 3.02 -1.76
C GLN A 10 4.13 1.83 -1.47
N ALA A 11 3.90 1.11 -0.39
CA ALA A 11 4.43 -0.23 -0.26
C ALA A 11 3.69 -1.14 -1.26
N ILE A 12 4.45 -2.03 -1.89
CA ILE A 12 3.97 -2.92 -2.93
C ILE A 12 3.75 -4.29 -2.33
N CYS A 13 2.63 -4.93 -2.69
CA CYS A 13 2.42 -6.37 -2.57
C CYS A 13 2.21 -6.90 -3.98
N GLU A 14 3.18 -7.63 -4.51
CA GLU A 14 3.16 -8.08 -5.90
C GLU A 14 3.24 -9.60 -6.05
N ARG A 15 2.61 -10.07 -7.12
CA ARG A 15 2.65 -11.44 -7.61
C ARG A 15 3.34 -11.39 -8.97
N ILE A 16 4.59 -11.90 -9.03
CA ILE A 16 5.44 -11.98 -10.23
C ILE A 16 5.99 -10.61 -10.72
N PRO A 17 7.17 -10.18 -10.22
CA PRO A 17 7.93 -9.11 -10.85
C PRO A 17 8.77 -9.62 -12.02
N GLY A 18 8.91 -8.79 -13.05
CA GLY A 18 9.75 -9.04 -14.23
C GLY A 18 11.25 -9.29 -13.93
N ASN A 19 11.98 -9.67 -14.99
CA ASN A 19 13.40 -10.10 -14.97
C ASN A 19 14.38 -9.07 -14.35
N GLY A 20 15.23 -9.49 -13.40
CA GLY A 20 16.03 -8.61 -12.54
C GLY A 20 16.30 -9.15 -11.12
N GLY A 21 17.09 -10.22 -10.98
CA GLY A 21 17.84 -10.69 -9.78
C GLY A 21 17.28 -10.62 -8.35
N SER A 22 16.00 -10.34 -8.12
CA SER A 22 15.41 -10.08 -6.80
C SER A 22 14.85 -11.34 -6.13
N ILE A 23 14.62 -11.32 -4.80
CA ILE A 23 14.01 -12.46 -4.14
C ILE A 23 12.52 -12.57 -4.51
N CYS A 24 11.88 -11.54 -5.05
CA CYS A 24 10.48 -11.60 -5.47
C CYS A 24 10.25 -12.32 -6.80
N GLN A 25 11.30 -12.60 -7.57
CA GLN A 25 11.18 -13.06 -8.97
C GLN A 25 10.73 -14.51 -9.17
N ASP A 26 10.99 -15.36 -8.17
CA ASP A 26 10.67 -16.79 -8.24
C ASP A 26 9.39 -17.15 -7.49
N ILE A 27 8.47 -16.19 -7.34
CA ILE A 27 7.11 -16.50 -6.91
C ILE A 27 6.43 -17.27 -8.03
N LYS A 28 6.16 -18.55 -7.79
CA LYS A 28 5.55 -19.47 -8.77
C LYS A 28 4.22 -20.04 -8.28
N ALA A 29 4.01 -20.10 -6.96
CA ALA A 29 2.78 -20.61 -6.39
C ALA A 29 1.69 -19.53 -6.38
N GLU A 30 0.43 -19.95 -6.42
CA GLU A 30 -0.71 -19.02 -6.47
C GLU A 30 -0.97 -18.28 -5.16
N ASP A 31 -0.45 -18.83 -4.06
CA ASP A 31 -0.58 -18.32 -2.70
C ASP A 31 0.67 -17.57 -2.22
N GLU A 32 1.72 -17.46 -3.04
CA GLU A 32 2.94 -16.74 -2.72
C GLU A 32 2.90 -15.29 -3.22
N TRP A 33 3.43 -14.38 -2.41
CA TRP A 33 3.47 -12.95 -2.63
C TRP A 33 4.83 -12.39 -2.22
N CYS A 34 5.16 -11.20 -2.74
CA CYS A 34 6.27 -10.39 -2.25
C CYS A 34 5.80 -9.03 -1.82
N GLY A 35 6.47 -8.42 -0.85
CA GLY A 35 6.22 -7.03 -0.53
C GLY A 35 7.38 -6.31 0.09
N TYR A 36 7.33 -4.98 -0.07
CA TYR A 36 8.38 -4.04 0.31
C TYR A 36 7.84 -2.61 0.33
N THR A 37 8.53 -1.73 1.04
CA THR A 37 8.26 -0.28 0.98
C THR A 37 8.78 0.28 -0.34
N TYR A 38 8.06 1.22 -0.94
CA TYR A 38 8.41 1.79 -2.24
C TYR A 38 7.83 3.21 -2.41
N THR A 39 8.47 4.03 -3.24
CA THR A 39 7.93 5.31 -3.69
C THR A 39 8.13 5.44 -5.19
N LEU A 40 7.07 5.78 -5.93
CA LEU A 40 7.23 6.29 -7.30
C LEU A 40 7.35 7.80 -7.22
N LYS A 41 8.53 8.33 -7.50
CA LYS A 41 8.79 9.77 -7.52
C LYS A 41 8.25 10.37 -8.81
N ALA A 42 7.79 11.62 -8.76
CA ALA A 42 7.38 12.38 -9.94
C ALA A 42 8.52 12.52 -10.97
N SER A 43 9.78 12.42 -10.54
CA SER A 43 10.96 12.37 -11.41
C SER A 43 11.06 11.08 -12.23
N GLY A 44 10.34 10.02 -11.85
CA GLY A 44 10.50 8.67 -12.35
C GLY A 44 11.45 7.81 -11.51
N ASP A 45 12.09 8.36 -10.47
CA ASP A 45 12.89 7.56 -9.54
C ASP A 45 12.00 6.63 -8.72
N GLN A 46 12.49 5.42 -8.45
CA GLN A 46 11.72 4.35 -7.82
C GLN A 46 12.47 3.74 -6.63
N PRO A 47 12.78 4.51 -5.56
CA PRO A 47 13.42 3.97 -4.39
C PRO A 47 12.55 2.87 -3.75
N ALA A 48 13.18 1.76 -3.37
CA ALA A 48 12.56 0.61 -2.76
C ALA A 48 13.37 0.14 -1.55
N GLY A 49 12.67 -0.42 -0.56
CA GLY A 49 13.27 -1.07 0.60
C GLY A 49 13.60 -2.54 0.33
N SER A 50 13.96 -3.26 1.39
CA SER A 50 14.19 -4.70 1.31
C SER A 50 12.90 -5.47 1.00
N GLU A 51 13.03 -6.49 0.17
CA GLU A 51 11.96 -7.38 -0.22
C GLU A 51 11.72 -8.48 0.82
N SER A 52 10.47 -8.93 0.94
CA SER A 52 10.12 -10.10 1.75
C SER A 52 9.03 -10.93 1.08
N ARG A 53 9.20 -12.26 1.10
CA ARG A 53 8.18 -13.20 0.64
C ARG A 53 7.23 -13.54 1.76
N PHE A 54 5.97 -13.72 1.41
CA PHE A 54 4.93 -14.19 2.31
C PHE A 54 3.89 -14.98 1.51
N LYS A 55 2.95 -15.59 2.23
CA LYS A 55 1.91 -16.42 1.62
C LYS A 55 0.53 -16.12 2.19
N ALA A 56 -0.49 -16.74 1.59
CA ALA A 56 -1.85 -16.68 2.10
C ALA A 56 -1.90 -17.03 3.61
N GLY A 57 -2.57 -16.17 4.38
CA GLY A 57 -2.69 -16.28 5.84
C GLY A 57 -1.62 -15.51 6.62
N ASP A 58 -0.53 -15.06 5.99
CA ASP A 58 0.39 -14.11 6.62
C ASP A 58 -0.23 -12.71 6.64
N HIS A 59 0.15 -11.90 7.64
CA HIS A 59 -0.27 -10.51 7.77
C HIS A 59 0.86 -9.58 7.38
N PHE A 60 0.66 -8.81 6.31
CA PHE A 60 1.61 -7.80 5.84
C PHE A 60 1.08 -6.40 6.18
N LEU A 61 1.72 -5.73 7.14
CA LEU A 61 1.36 -4.38 7.57
C LEU A 61 2.24 -3.35 6.86
N MET A 62 1.60 -2.41 6.17
CA MET A 62 2.23 -1.22 5.60
C MET A 62 1.97 -0.02 6.50
N LYS A 63 3.04 0.62 6.99
CA LYS A 63 2.94 1.80 7.85
C LYS A 63 3.68 2.96 7.21
N TYR A 64 3.00 4.10 7.12
CA TYR A 64 3.55 5.35 6.60
C TYR A 64 3.37 6.44 7.66
N VAL A 65 4.43 7.18 7.96
CA VAL A 65 4.40 8.28 8.93
C VAL A 65 5.08 9.49 8.30
N TYR A 66 4.38 10.63 8.27
CA TYR A 66 5.04 11.89 7.94
C TYR A 66 5.85 12.35 9.15
N ASN A 67 7.11 12.66 8.93
CA ASN A 67 8.05 13.07 9.96
C ASN A 67 8.34 14.57 9.80
N ASP A 68 7.78 15.39 10.70
CA ASP A 68 7.92 16.85 10.64
C ASP A 68 9.36 17.35 10.80
N ASP A 69 10.22 16.59 11.50
CA ASP A 69 11.61 16.97 11.72
C ASP A 69 12.46 16.81 10.45
N THR A 70 12.13 15.82 9.62
CA THR A 70 12.87 15.51 8.38
C THR A 70 12.15 15.96 7.12
N ALA A 71 10.86 16.29 7.21
CA ALA A 71 9.95 16.50 6.08
C ALA A 71 9.88 15.30 5.12
N GLN A 72 9.97 14.08 5.66
CA GLN A 72 9.94 12.84 4.89
C GLN A 72 8.77 11.94 5.31
N TYR A 73 8.36 11.05 4.41
CA TYR A 73 7.55 9.90 4.75
C TYR A 73 8.43 8.72 5.13
N ASP A 74 8.41 8.36 6.41
CA ASP A 74 9.00 7.13 6.92
C ASP A 74 8.04 5.97 6.68
N GLN A 75 8.48 5.01 5.87
CA GLN A 75 7.74 3.81 5.53
C GLN A 75 8.35 2.60 6.24
N TYR A 76 7.47 1.73 6.74
CA TYR A 76 7.84 0.47 7.35
C TYR A 76 6.91 -0.62 6.83
N ALA A 77 7.46 -1.79 6.54
CA ALA A 77 6.68 -2.99 6.30
C ALA A 77 6.97 -4.03 7.37
N TYR A 78 5.92 -4.67 7.87
CA TYR A 78 6.01 -5.75 8.85
C TYR A 78 5.32 -7.00 8.32
N LEU A 79 5.98 -8.14 8.46
CA LEU A 79 5.42 -9.46 8.16
C LEU A 79 5.21 -10.19 9.48
N ASN A 80 3.96 -10.52 9.80
CA ASN A 80 3.58 -11.19 11.05
C ASN A 80 4.13 -10.50 12.32
N GLY A 81 4.30 -9.18 12.27
CA GLY A 81 4.83 -8.35 13.37
C GLY A 81 6.33 -8.06 13.30
N ASP A 82 7.10 -8.77 12.46
CA ASP A 82 8.53 -8.53 12.28
C ASP A 82 8.78 -7.51 11.18
N GLN A 83 9.61 -6.50 11.45
CA GLN A 83 9.94 -5.49 10.43
C GLN A 83 10.81 -6.12 9.33
N VAL A 84 10.35 -6.04 8.09
CA VAL A 84 11.02 -6.65 6.92
C VAL A 84 11.48 -5.63 5.87
N SER A 85 10.93 -4.41 5.89
CA SER A 85 11.29 -3.37 4.93
C SER A 85 11.20 -1.99 5.58
N GLN A 86 12.03 -1.07 5.11
CA GLN A 86 12.03 0.33 5.53
C GLN A 86 12.54 1.21 4.38
N LEU A 87 11.91 2.37 4.24
CA LEU A 87 12.29 3.39 3.28
C LEU A 87 11.90 4.76 3.83
N SER A 88 12.69 5.80 3.56
CA SER A 88 12.29 7.18 3.85
C SER A 88 12.51 8.05 2.62
N THR A 89 11.50 8.83 2.26
CA THR A 89 11.54 9.69 1.06
C THR A 89 10.91 11.05 1.35
N ASP A 90 11.58 12.12 0.92
CA ASP A 90 10.95 13.44 0.82
C ASP A 90 9.92 13.39 -0.31
N SER A 91 8.64 13.46 0.03
CA SER A 91 7.54 13.36 -0.92
C SER A 91 6.47 14.43 -0.72
N GLY A 92 6.70 15.45 0.12
CA GLY A 92 5.66 16.40 0.52
C GLY A 92 4.58 15.74 1.36
N HIS A 93 3.37 16.28 1.40
CA HIS A 93 2.28 15.78 2.27
C HIS A 93 1.28 14.92 1.48
N ALA A 94 0.75 13.87 2.09
CA ALA A 94 -0.27 13.02 1.50
C ALA A 94 -1.58 13.80 1.32
N GLY A 95 -2.16 13.69 0.12
CA GLY A 95 -3.46 14.27 -0.23
C GLY A 95 -4.57 13.23 -0.40
N GLY A 96 -4.24 11.93 -0.37
CA GLY A 96 -5.21 10.88 -0.57
C GLY A 96 -4.67 9.49 -0.24
N PHE A 97 -5.58 8.61 0.15
CA PHE A 97 -5.36 7.19 0.40
C PHE A 97 -6.26 6.37 -0.52
N GLY A 98 -5.74 5.24 -0.98
CA GLY A 98 -6.45 4.31 -1.83
C GLY A 98 -5.63 3.05 -2.04
N SER A 99 -6.30 2.04 -2.58
CA SER A 99 -5.72 0.79 -3.03
C SER A 99 -6.05 0.60 -4.50
N ALA A 100 -5.15 -0.06 -5.22
CA ALA A 100 -5.35 -0.44 -6.61
C ALA A 100 -4.70 -1.81 -6.86
N VAL A 101 -5.34 -2.59 -7.73
CA VAL A 101 -4.69 -3.75 -8.35
C VAL A 101 -4.12 -3.26 -9.68
N GLU A 102 -2.80 -3.26 -9.78
CA GLU A 102 -2.08 -2.67 -10.90
C GLU A 102 -1.30 -3.73 -11.69
N CYS A 103 -1.06 -3.44 -12.96
CA CYS A 103 -0.20 -4.24 -13.82
C CYS A 103 0.79 -3.31 -14.51
N ALA A 104 2.08 -3.50 -14.22
CA ALA A 104 3.16 -2.75 -14.86
C ALA A 104 3.44 -3.23 -16.31
N ALA A 105 2.81 -4.32 -16.74
CA ALA A 105 2.95 -4.92 -18.06
C ALA A 105 1.58 -5.08 -18.74
N THR A 106 1.50 -5.87 -19.81
CA THR A 106 0.23 -6.21 -20.48
C THR A 106 -0.25 -7.64 -20.16
N ASP A 107 0.53 -8.40 -19.38
CA ASP A 107 0.40 -9.84 -19.21
C ASP A 107 0.55 -10.30 -17.75
N CYS A 108 0.17 -9.45 -16.78
CA CYS A 108 0.28 -9.79 -15.35
C CYS A 108 -0.66 -10.93 -14.90
N GLY A 109 -1.53 -11.42 -15.79
CA GLY A 109 -2.43 -12.54 -15.51
C GLY A 109 -3.46 -12.21 -14.44
N THR A 110 -3.66 -13.15 -13.52
CA THR A 110 -4.67 -13.04 -12.45
C THR A 110 -4.02 -12.68 -11.12
N VAL A 111 -4.50 -11.61 -10.49
CA VAL A 111 -4.20 -11.28 -9.08
C VAL A 111 -5.32 -11.88 -8.22
N PRO A 112 -5.01 -12.78 -7.28
CA PRO A 112 -6.04 -13.43 -6.47
C PRO A 112 -6.70 -12.43 -5.52
N ALA A 113 -7.93 -12.76 -5.11
CA ALA A 113 -8.64 -11.98 -4.11
C ALA A 113 -7.82 -11.89 -2.81
N HIS A 114 -7.83 -10.72 -2.18
CA HIS A 114 -7.10 -10.43 -0.96
C HIS A 114 -7.88 -9.41 -0.11
N GLU A 115 -7.46 -9.20 1.14
CA GLU A 115 -8.20 -8.37 2.08
C GLU A 115 -7.28 -7.36 2.77
N TRP A 116 -7.79 -6.15 2.90
CA TRP A 116 -7.25 -5.13 3.78
C TRP A 116 -8.02 -5.22 5.09
N ILE A 117 -7.32 -5.32 6.21
CA ILE A 117 -7.90 -5.39 7.55
C ILE A 117 -7.29 -4.30 8.43
N ASP A 118 -8.03 -3.87 9.46
CA ASP A 118 -7.56 -2.97 10.51
C ASP A 118 -6.83 -1.71 9.99
N THR A 119 -7.34 -1.14 8.90
CA THR A 119 -6.75 0.04 8.29
C THR A 119 -7.08 1.29 9.11
N VAL A 120 -6.06 2.04 9.48
CA VAL A 120 -6.17 3.27 10.28
C VAL A 120 -5.44 4.40 9.57
N LEU A 121 -6.15 5.51 9.37
CA LEU A 121 -5.59 6.75 8.87
C LEU A 121 -5.71 7.81 9.97
N THR A 122 -4.58 8.39 10.36
CA THR A 122 -4.56 9.52 11.30
C THR A 122 -4.23 10.79 10.52
N MET A 123 -5.17 11.71 10.47
CA MET A 123 -5.04 12.98 9.76
C MET A 123 -4.19 13.96 10.57
N ASP A 124 -3.45 14.85 9.92
CA ASP A 124 -2.79 15.96 10.62
C ASP A 124 -3.82 16.96 11.17
N ILE A 125 -4.80 17.33 10.35
CA ILE A 125 -5.95 18.14 10.71
C ILE A 125 -7.21 17.29 10.56
N ALA A 126 -8.12 17.36 11.53
CA ALA A 126 -9.37 16.63 11.47
C ALA A 126 -10.21 17.09 10.26
N ASP A 127 -10.65 16.13 9.45
CA ASP A 127 -11.57 16.37 8.34
C ASP A 127 -12.74 15.37 8.43
N PRO A 128 -13.93 15.80 8.89
CA PRO A 128 -15.09 14.92 9.03
C PRO A 128 -15.69 14.49 7.69
N ASN A 129 -15.35 15.15 6.57
CA ASN A 129 -15.88 14.84 5.24
C ASN A 129 -14.89 14.02 4.40
N TYR A 130 -13.72 13.66 4.92
CA TYR A 130 -12.74 12.85 4.19
C TYR A 130 -13.35 11.52 3.71
N GLY A 131 -14.30 10.97 4.45
CA GLY A 131 -15.14 9.83 4.07
C GLY A 131 -15.72 9.90 2.67
N ASP A 132 -16.14 11.09 2.24
CA ASP A 132 -16.78 11.32 0.94
C ASP A 132 -15.80 11.20 -0.24
N THR A 133 -14.49 11.19 0.05
CA THR A 133 -13.43 11.03 -0.96
C THR A 133 -13.06 9.58 -1.19
N PHE A 134 -13.56 8.66 -0.35
CA PHE A 134 -13.18 7.26 -0.41
C PHE A 134 -13.83 6.55 -1.60
N GLY A 135 -13.05 6.44 -2.68
CA GLY A 135 -13.38 5.63 -3.84
C GLY A 135 -12.77 4.23 -3.74
N TYR A 136 -13.52 3.21 -4.15
CA TYR A 136 -13.02 1.84 -4.27
C TYR A 136 -13.54 1.22 -5.56
N ASN A 137 -12.71 0.38 -6.18
CA ASN A 137 -13.04 -0.36 -7.39
C ASN A 137 -12.80 -1.84 -7.12
N ASN A 138 -13.67 -2.70 -7.65
CA ASN A 138 -13.57 -4.15 -7.53
C ASN A 138 -13.37 -4.63 -6.07
N ALA A 139 -14.06 -3.98 -5.13
CA ALA A 139 -13.91 -4.27 -3.71
C ALA A 139 -15.24 -4.18 -2.96
N ASP A 140 -15.39 -5.01 -1.94
CA ASP A 140 -16.44 -4.90 -0.92
C ASP A 140 -15.83 -4.24 0.32
N VAL A 141 -16.31 -3.05 0.66
CA VAL A 141 -15.79 -2.24 1.77
C VAL A 141 -16.80 -2.24 2.91
N THR A 142 -16.35 -2.57 4.12
CA THR A 142 -17.16 -2.51 5.33
C THR A 142 -16.62 -1.47 6.30
N ASP A 143 -17.51 -0.59 6.77
CA ASP A 143 -17.25 0.38 7.84
C ASP A 143 -16.02 1.27 7.60
N PHE A 144 -16.12 2.23 6.67
CA PHE A 144 -15.24 3.39 6.65
C PHE A 144 -15.85 4.51 7.50
N TYR A 145 -15.28 4.76 8.68
CA TYR A 145 -15.87 5.68 9.66
C TYR A 145 -14.81 6.44 10.46
N THR A 146 -15.25 7.50 11.14
CA THR A 146 -14.43 8.24 12.09
C THR A 146 -15.09 8.29 13.47
N PRO A 147 -14.39 7.90 14.56
CA PRO A 147 -14.94 7.98 15.92
C PRO A 147 -14.71 9.33 16.60
N ASP A 148 -13.88 10.20 16.03
CA ASP A 148 -13.34 11.41 16.67
C ASP A 148 -13.49 12.67 15.81
N GLY A 149 -14.49 12.68 14.92
CA GLY A 149 -14.84 13.86 14.12
C GLY A 149 -13.88 14.13 12.97
N GLY A 150 -13.21 13.11 12.46
CA GLY A 150 -12.36 13.17 11.27
C GLY A 150 -10.86 13.22 11.55
N LYS A 151 -10.42 13.10 12.82
CA LYS A 151 -8.99 13.04 13.16
C LYS A 151 -8.41 11.65 12.86
N THR A 152 -9.19 10.61 13.11
CA THR A 152 -8.88 9.23 12.81
C THR A 152 -9.97 8.64 11.93
N TRP A 153 -9.58 8.02 10.82
CA TRP A 153 -10.46 7.20 9.99
C TRP A 153 -10.07 5.74 10.13
N LYS A 154 -11.09 4.89 10.25
CA LYS A 154 -10.93 3.45 10.37
C LYS A 154 -11.69 2.76 9.25
N LEU A 155 -11.05 1.75 8.69
CA LEU A 155 -11.63 0.79 7.77
C LEU A 155 -11.44 -0.60 8.39
N ASN A 156 -12.54 -1.24 8.79
CA ASN A 156 -12.48 -2.54 9.45
C ASN A 156 -11.98 -3.60 8.47
N SER A 157 -12.64 -3.72 7.30
CA SER A 157 -12.09 -4.49 6.21
C SER A 157 -12.54 -4.02 4.83
N ALA A 158 -11.68 -4.27 3.83
CA ALA A 158 -12.01 -4.19 2.43
C ALA A 158 -11.54 -5.46 1.72
N LYS A 159 -12.49 -6.23 1.21
CA LYS A 159 -12.21 -7.39 0.37
C LYS A 159 -12.00 -6.93 -1.06
N ILE A 160 -10.80 -7.10 -1.58
CA ILE A 160 -10.48 -6.87 -2.98
C ILE A 160 -10.76 -8.16 -3.74
N HIS A 161 -11.61 -8.09 -4.76
CA HIS A 161 -11.95 -9.25 -5.57
C HIS A 161 -10.79 -9.63 -6.48
N GLU A 162 -10.77 -10.89 -6.90
CA GLU A 162 -9.86 -11.36 -7.93
C GLU A 162 -9.99 -10.48 -9.18
N PHE A 163 -8.85 -10.22 -9.83
CA PHE A 163 -8.82 -9.44 -11.06
C PHE A 163 -7.87 -10.09 -12.08
N THR A 164 -8.34 -10.23 -13.31
CA THR A 164 -7.54 -10.73 -14.43
C THR A 164 -7.29 -9.62 -15.42
N PHE A 165 -6.02 -9.32 -15.67
CA PHE A 165 -5.61 -8.42 -16.75
C PHE A 165 -5.72 -9.17 -18.08
N THR A 166 -6.57 -8.68 -18.98
CA THR A 166 -6.85 -9.26 -20.32
C THR A 166 -6.32 -8.40 -21.44
#